data_AF-A0AA95IIW9-F1
#
_entry.id   AF-A0AA95IIW9-F1
#
_cell.length_a   1.000
_cell.length_b   1.000
_cell.length_c   1.000
_cell.angle_alpha   90.00
_cell.angle_beta   90.00
_cell.angle_gamma   90.00
#
_symmetry.space_group_name_H-M   'P 1'
#
loop_
_entity.id
_entity.type
_entity.pdbx_description
1 polymer ?
#
loop_
_entity_poly.entity_id
_entity_poly.type
_entity_poly.pdbx_seq_one_letter_code
_entity_poly.pdbx_strand_id
1 'polypeptide(L)' 'MHEHGLLPDATEEELELIRDNTVDFLGVNYYQPLHVMAPRFAKHPESPLLPEHFYEPYVMPGRKINPHRGWEIYE' A
#
# COMPACT_ATOMS: atom_id res chain seq x y z
N MET A 1 -1.82 11.58 -7.69
CA MET A 1 -1.51 10.70 -8.84
C MET A 1 -1.38 11.49 -10.14
N HIS A 2 -2.40 12.26 -10.56
CA HIS A 2 -2.28 13.22 -11.67
C HIS A 2 -1.14 14.24 -11.46
N GLU A 3 -1.04 14.80 -10.25
CA GLU A 3 -0.01 15.79 -9.88
C GLU A 3 1.44 15.30 -10.04
N HIS A 4 1.64 13.98 -10.06
CA HIS A 4 2.98 13.38 -10.17
C HIS A 4 3.19 12.60 -11.47
N GLY A 5 2.24 12.64 -12.42
CA GLY A 5 2.36 11.92 -13.68
C GLY A 5 2.53 10.41 -13.54
N LEU A 6 2.02 9.83 -12.45
CA LEU A 6 2.17 8.39 -12.14
C LEU A 6 0.96 7.55 -12.57
N LEU A 7 -0.01 8.15 -13.27
CA LEU A 7 -1.14 7.37 -13.77
C LEU A 7 -0.68 6.55 -14.97
N PRO A 8 -1.05 5.26 -15.03
CA PRO A 8 -0.81 4.48 -16.23
C PRO A 8 -1.63 5.03 -17.39
N ASP A 9 -1.09 4.91 -18.59
CA ASP A 9 -1.86 5.13 -19.82
C ASP A 9 -2.97 4.08 -19.89
N ALA A 10 -4.18 4.52 -20.22
CA ALA A 10 -5.34 3.65 -20.42
C ALA A 10 -6.23 4.26 -21.51
N THR A 11 -6.78 3.41 -22.38
CA THR A 11 -7.80 3.83 -23.34
C THR A 11 -9.21 3.74 -22.74
N GLU A 12 -10.17 4.42 -23.34
CA GLU A 12 -11.57 4.33 -22.90
C GLU A 12 -12.05 2.86 -23.01
N GLU A 13 -11.73 2.19 -24.10
CA GLU A 13 -12.12 0.79 -24.33
C GLU A 13 -11.55 -0.17 -23.27
N GLU A 14 -10.32 0.06 -22.81
CA GLU A 14 -9.71 -0.73 -21.72
C GLU A 14 -10.43 -0.50 -20.39
N LEU A 15 -10.81 0.74 -20.10
CA LEU A 15 -11.57 1.09 -18.91
C LEU A 15 -12.99 0.50 -18.95
N GLU A 16 -13.66 0.52 -20.11
CA GLU A 16 -14.96 -0.12 -20.30
C GLU A 16 -14.86 -1.63 -20.10
N LEU A 17 -13.82 -2.27 -20.66
CA LEU A 17 -13.58 -3.69 -20.49
C LEU A 17 -13.40 -4.06 -19.01
N ILE A 18 -12.61 -3.31 -18.24
CA ILE A 18 -12.41 -3.56 -16.81
C ILE A 18 -13.73 -3.40 -16.04
N ARG A 19 -14.51 -2.36 -16.37
CA ARG A 19 -15.80 -2.07 -15.73
C ARG A 19 -16.81 -3.18 -15.93
N ASP A 20 -16.88 -3.73 -17.13
CA ASP A 20 -17.90 -4.72 -17.51
C ASP A 20 -17.55 -6.16 -17.08
N ASN A 21 -16.32 -6.39 -16.60
CA ASN A 21 -15.81 -7.73 -16.24
C ASN A 21 -15.36 -7.79 -14.76
N THR A 22 -16.29 -7.62 -13.83
CA THR A 22 -16.02 -7.76 -12.39
C THR A 22 -15.90 -9.23 -11.96
N VAL A 23 -15.17 -9.48 -10.88
CA VAL A 23 -15.06 -10.83 -10.28
C VAL A 23 -16.31 -11.22 -9.49
N ASP A 24 -16.69 -12.50 -9.53
CA ASP A 24 -17.81 -13.04 -8.72
C ASP A 24 -17.43 -13.23 -7.24
N PHE A 25 -16.17 -13.57 -6.99
CA PHE A 25 -15.65 -13.86 -5.65
C PHE A 25 -14.28 -13.22 -5.45
N LEU A 26 -14.02 -12.77 -4.23
CA LEU A 26 -12.74 -12.19 -3.82
C LEU A 26 -12.12 -13.03 -2.71
N GLY A 27 -10.97 -13.66 -3.01
CA GLY A 27 -10.12 -14.27 -1.99
C GLY A 27 -9.30 -13.20 -1.28
N VAL A 28 -9.40 -13.11 0.04
CA VAL A 28 -8.64 -12.14 0.84
C VAL A 28 -7.50 -12.85 1.55
N ASN A 29 -6.28 -12.42 1.26
CA ASN A 29 -5.08 -12.89 1.94
C ASN A 29 -4.78 -11.97 3.13
N TYR A 30 -4.66 -12.54 4.33
CA TYR A 30 -4.28 -11.83 5.53
C TYR A 30 -3.22 -12.61 6.31
N TYR A 31 -2.13 -11.95 6.65
CA TYR A 31 -0.96 -12.59 7.28
C TYR A 31 -0.45 -11.83 8.50
N GLN A 32 -0.35 -10.51 8.41
CA GLN A 32 0.07 -9.62 9.49
C GLN A 32 -0.60 -8.25 9.28
N PRO A 33 -0.83 -7.48 10.35
CA PRO A 33 -1.27 -6.11 10.23
C PRO A 33 -0.15 -5.22 9.65
N LEU A 34 -0.54 -4.16 8.95
CA LEU A 34 0.33 -3.04 8.58
C LEU A 34 -0.17 -1.81 9.33
N HIS A 35 0.64 -1.33 10.28
CA HIS A 35 0.39 -0.05 10.94
C HIS A 35 1.21 1.03 10.26
N VAL A 36 0.62 2.21 10.04
CA VAL A 36 1.28 3.35 9.39
C VAL A 36 1.10 4.62 10.21
N MET A 37 1.99 5.58 10.01
CA MET A 37 1.97 6.91 10.62
C MET A 37 2.35 7.98 9.61
N ALA A 38 2.10 9.24 9.95
CA ALA A 38 2.55 10.38 9.15
C ALA A 38 4.10 10.38 9.04
N PRO A 39 4.66 10.75 7.88
CA PRO A 39 6.11 10.90 7.73
C PRO A 39 6.66 11.93 8.73
N ARG A 40 7.77 11.58 9.40
CA ARG A 40 8.44 12.47 10.38
C ARG A 40 9.34 13.49 9.71
N PHE A 41 9.82 13.17 8.51
CA PHE A 41 10.76 13.98 7.77
C PHE A 41 10.26 14.20 6.35
N ALA A 42 10.55 15.36 5.79
CA ALA A 42 10.41 15.58 4.37
C ALA A 42 11.32 14.62 3.61
N LYS A 43 10.81 14.02 2.54
CA LYS A 43 11.64 13.23 1.62
C LYS A 43 12.56 14.16 0.83
N HIS A 44 13.68 13.63 0.38
CA HIS A 44 14.61 14.37 -0.44
C HIS A 44 13.89 14.80 -1.75
N PRO A 45 13.94 16.07 -2.17
CA PRO A 45 13.23 16.55 -3.37
C PRO A 45 13.58 15.76 -4.64
N GLU A 46 14.85 15.37 -4.79
CA GLU A 46 15.35 14.59 -5.93
C GLU A 46 15.15 13.07 -5.81
N SER A 47 14.53 12.58 -4.72
CA SER A 47 14.30 11.14 -4.58
C SER A 47 13.13 10.69 -5.47
N PRO A 48 13.20 9.49 -6.08
CA PRO A 48 12.06 8.93 -6.81
C PRO A 48 10.82 8.90 -5.93
N LEU A 49 9.66 9.24 -6.49
CA LEU A 49 8.41 9.18 -5.75
C LEU A 49 8.02 7.73 -5.47
N LEU A 50 8.06 7.34 -4.21
CA LEU A 50 7.65 6.01 -3.72
C LEU A 50 6.45 6.13 -2.77
N PRO A 51 5.66 5.06 -2.52
CA PRO A 51 4.55 5.09 -1.57
C PRO A 51 4.93 5.62 -0.18
N GLU A 52 6.16 5.37 0.27
CA GLU A 52 6.71 5.83 1.55
C GLU A 52 6.89 7.36 1.61
N HIS A 53 6.64 8.10 0.53
CA HIS A 53 6.52 9.56 0.56
C HIS A 53 5.25 10.01 1.26
N PHE A 54 4.22 9.16 1.29
CA PHE A 54 2.91 9.48 1.83
C PHE A 54 2.68 8.91 3.23
N TYR A 55 3.49 7.92 3.66
CA TYR A 55 3.39 7.31 4.99
C TYR A 55 4.73 6.71 5.45
N GLU A 56 4.87 6.51 6.77
CA GLU A 56 5.93 5.70 7.38
C GLU A 56 5.34 4.47 8.09
N PRO A 57 6.03 3.30 8.09
CA PRO A 57 5.62 2.17 8.93
C PRO A 57 5.65 2.55 10.41
N TYR A 58 4.60 2.18 11.14
CA TYR A 58 4.52 2.36 12.59
C TYR A 58 4.82 1.05 13.31
N VAL A 59 5.76 1.11 14.25
CA VAL A 59 6.11 -0.02 15.11
C VAL A 59 5.30 0.11 16.40
N MET A 60 4.15 -0.57 16.47
CA MET A 60 3.30 -0.55 17.66
C MET A 60 4.03 -1.11 18.89
N PRO A 61 4.19 -0.34 19.99
CA PRO A 61 4.75 -0.82 21.23
C PRO A 61 3.91 -1.95 21.82
N GLY A 62 4.55 -3.02 22.29
CA GLY A 62 3.87 -4.16 22.88
C GLY A 62 3.20 -5.12 21.89
N ARG A 63 3.34 -4.90 20.57
CA ARG A 63 2.84 -5.83 19.56
C ARG A 63 3.40 -7.24 19.78
N LYS A 64 2.58 -8.26 19.54
CA LYS A 64 3.02 -9.65 19.56
C LYS A 64 3.73 -9.97 18.25
N ILE A 65 4.91 -10.60 18.33
CA ILE A 65 5.70 -10.95 17.14
C ILE A 65 5.90 -12.45 17.06
N ASN A 66 5.74 -13.02 15.86
CA ASN A 66 6.25 -14.33 15.52
C ASN A 66 7.79 -14.26 15.49
N PRO A 67 8.51 -14.91 16.42
CA PRO A 67 9.96 -14.77 16.55
C PRO A 67 10.75 -15.37 15.39
N HIS A 68 10.16 -16.26 14.59
CA HIS A 68 10.83 -16.91 13.47
C HIS A 68 10.69 -16.16 12.15
N ARG A 69 9.63 -15.35 11.99
CA ARG A 69 9.35 -14.61 10.75
C ARG A 69 9.38 -13.09 10.90
N GLY A 70 9.39 -12.58 12.14
CA GLY A 70 9.35 -11.16 12.44
C GLY A 70 7.99 -10.49 12.18
N TRP A 71 6.94 -11.29 11.92
CA TRP A 71 5.60 -10.78 11.62
C TRP A 71 4.81 -10.50 12.88
N GLU A 72 4.07 -9.39 12.88
CA GLU A 72 3.12 -9.10 13.94
C GLU A 72 1.97 -10.12 13.88
N ILE A 73 1.62 -10.67 15.03
CA ILE A 73 0.45 -11.52 15.20
C ILE A 73 -0.68 -10.62 15.66
N TYR A 74 -1.75 -10.57 14.87
CA TYR A 74 -3.01 -9.95 15.25
C TYR A 74 -3.77 -10.90 16.18
N GLU A 75 -4.05 -10.48 17.41
CA GLU A 75 -4.86 -11.22 18.41
C GLU A 75 -6.06 -10.38 18.85
#